data_AF-A0A7T8KKF3-F1
#
_entry.id   AF-A0A7T8KKF3-F1
#
_cell.length_a   1.000
_cell.length_b   1.000
_cell.length_c   1.000
_cell.angle_alpha   90.00
_cell.angle_beta   90.00
_cell.angle_gamma   90.00
#
_symmetry.space_group_name_H-M   'P 1'
#
loop_
_entity.id
_entity.type
_entity.pdbx_description
1 polymer ?
#
loop_
_entity_poly.entity_id
_entity_poly.type
_entity_poly.pdbx_seq_one_letter_code
_entity_poly.pdbx_strand_id
1 'polypeptide(L)'
;MPVDLTKGRIALIPKKGDGSDFSHWRPITILNYSYRILSGVLAQKIEPILNNKIGFQKRKIFDVSRNIQACIESMVERKTFGAIIAFDFQKSFDSKSHVHIMNAIK
;
A
#
# COMPACT_ATOMS: atom_id res chain seq x y z
N MET A 1 8.87 -4.69 -25.42
CA MET A 1 7.51 -4.32 -24.97
C MET A 1 6.92 -3.38 -26.03
N PRO A 2 5.65 -3.52 -26.43
CA PRO A 2 5.01 -2.58 -27.36
C PRO A 2 5.20 -1.11 -26.95
N VAL A 3 5.51 -0.24 -27.91
CA VAL A 3 5.84 1.19 -27.66
C VAL A 3 4.72 1.94 -26.96
N ASP A 4 3.47 1.54 -27.17
CA ASP A 4 2.36 2.21 -26.48
C ASP A 4 2.34 1.90 -24.99
N LEU A 5 2.74 0.69 -24.57
CA LEU A 5 2.82 0.28 -23.15
C LEU A 5 3.94 0.99 -22.39
N THR A 6 4.85 1.68 -23.08
CA THR A 6 5.92 2.48 -22.45
C THR A 6 5.57 3.96 -22.30
N LYS A 7 4.36 4.37 -22.72
CA LYS A 7 3.88 5.76 -22.59
C LYS A 7 2.98 5.92 -21.36
N GLY A 8 3.14 7.04 -20.67
CA GLY A 8 2.30 7.44 -19.55
C GLY A 8 2.26 8.97 -19.40
N ARG A 9 1.19 9.51 -18.82
CA ARG A 9 1.05 10.92 -18.50
C ARG A 9 1.18 11.11 -17.00
N ILE A 10 2.06 12.01 -16.56
CA ILE A 10 2.20 12.36 -15.15
C ILE A 10 1.19 13.47 -14.82
N ALA A 11 0.40 13.25 -13.76
CA ALA A 11 -0.48 14.24 -13.16
C ALA A 11 -0.01 14.54 -11.74
N LEU A 12 0.02 15.81 -11.36
CA LEU A 12 0.38 16.25 -10.01
C LEU A 12 -0.90 16.45 -9.19
N ILE A 13 -0.99 15.76 -8.05
CA ILE A 13 -2.11 15.90 -7.11
C ILE A 13 -1.62 16.62 -5.85
N PRO A 14 -2.27 17.70 -5.40
CA PRO A 14 -1.88 18.38 -4.19
C PRO A 14 -2.13 17.50 -2.95
N LYS A 15 -1.18 17.51 -2.02
CA LYS A 15 -1.34 17.05 -0.64
C LYS A 15 -1.74 18.26 0.23
N LYS A 16 -2.02 18.03 1.52
CA LYS A 16 -2.22 19.12 2.49
C LYS A 16 -0.97 20.02 2.52
N GLY A 17 -1.15 21.34 2.42
CA GLY A 17 -0.09 22.34 2.40
C GLY A 17 -0.45 23.55 1.50
N ASP A 18 0.40 24.57 1.51
CA ASP A 18 0.32 25.79 0.70
C ASP A 18 0.80 25.60 -0.76
N GLY A 19 1.32 24.41 -1.08
CA GLY A 19 1.75 24.03 -2.44
C GLY A 19 3.07 24.65 -2.90
N SER A 20 3.76 25.38 -2.03
CA SER A 20 5.04 26.06 -2.32
C SER A 20 6.21 25.08 -2.48
N ASP A 21 6.21 24.00 -1.70
CA ASP A 21 7.17 22.90 -1.80
C ASP A 21 6.65 21.76 -2.70
N PHE A 22 7.51 21.27 -3.61
CA PHE A 22 7.23 20.09 -4.44
C PHE A 22 6.94 18.84 -3.61
N SER A 23 7.45 18.75 -2.37
CA SER A 23 7.14 17.65 -1.44
C SER A 23 5.65 17.56 -1.07
N HIS A 24 4.89 18.65 -1.24
CA HIS A 24 3.44 18.69 -1.07
C HIS A 24 2.67 18.15 -2.28
N TRP A 25 3.34 17.67 -3.32
CA TRP A 25 2.68 17.12 -4.51
C TRP A 25 2.89 15.61 -4.61
N ARG A 26 1.86 14.91 -5.07
CA ARG A 26 1.92 13.49 -5.41
C ARG A 26 1.91 13.34 -6.93
N PRO A 27 3.03 12.96 -7.56
CA PRO A 27 3.03 12.60 -8.96
C PRO A 27 2.35 11.24 -9.14
N ILE A 28 1.31 11.18 -9.96
CA ILE A 28 0.67 9.93 -10.38
C ILE A 28 0.87 9.75 -11.87
N THR A 29 1.41 8.60 -12.26
CA THR A 29 1.53 8.23 -13.66
C THR A 29 0.25 7.54 -14.12
N ILE A 30 -0.46 8.17 -15.04
CA ILE A 30 -1.63 7.61 -15.71
C ILE A 30 -1.14 6.85 -16.93
N LEU A 31 -1.31 5.53 -16.91
CA LEU A 31 -0.92 4.62 -17.97
C LEU A 31 -2.07 4.37 -18.94
N ASN A 32 -1.75 3.90 -20.14
CA ASN A 32 -2.76 3.57 -21.15
C ASN A 32 -3.69 2.43 -20.68
N TYR A 33 -4.82 2.29 -21.37
CA TYR A 33 -5.86 1.31 -21.02
C TYR A 33 -5.35 -0.14 -21.04
N SER A 34 -4.57 -0.52 -22.06
CA SER A 34 -4.02 -1.88 -22.19
C SER A 34 -3.10 -2.23 -21.03
N TYR A 35 -2.24 -1.30 -20.59
CA TYR A 35 -1.38 -1.49 -19.42
C TYR A 35 -2.21 -1.66 -18.15
N ARG A 36 -3.27 -0.85 -17.99
CA ARG A 36 -4.16 -0.96 -16.82
C ARG A 36 -4.85 -2.32 -16.74
N ILE A 37 -5.26 -2.89 -17.87
CA ILE A 37 -5.81 -4.27 -17.90
C ILE A 37 -4.74 -5.27 -17.50
N LEU A 38 -3.57 -5.24 -18.17
CA LEU A 38 -2.50 -6.21 -17.93
C LEU A 38 -2.02 -6.18 -16.48
N SER A 39 -1.83 -4.99 -15.92
CA SER A 39 -1.47 -4.81 -14.50
C SER A 39 -2.56 -5.30 -13.55
N GLY A 40 -3.84 -5.13 -13.89
CA GLY A 40 -4.95 -5.69 -13.11
C GLY A 40 -4.95 -7.23 -13.11
N VAL A 41 -4.72 -7.86 -14.25
CA VAL A 41 -4.58 -9.33 -14.35
C VAL A 41 -3.38 -9.83 -13.56
N LEU A 42 -2.24 -9.13 -13.66
CA LEU A 42 -1.04 -9.47 -12.87
C LEU A 42 -1.30 -9.34 -11.36
N ALA A 43 -1.98 -8.28 -10.92
CA ALA A 43 -2.32 -8.09 -9.52
C ALA A 43 -3.19 -9.24 -8.98
N GLN A 44 -4.20 -9.69 -9.73
CA GLN A 44 -5.03 -10.84 -9.35
C GLN A 44 -4.23 -12.14 -9.22
N LYS A 45 -3.23 -12.34 -10.08
CA LYS A 45 -2.35 -13.52 -10.01
C LYS A 45 -1.39 -13.49 -8.82
N ILE A 46 -0.89 -12.30 -8.45
CA ILE A 46 0.06 -12.12 -7.36
C ILE A 46 -0.64 -12.15 -5.99
N GLU A 47 -1.89 -11.70 -5.91
CA GLU A 47 -2.68 -11.65 -4.67
C GLU A 47 -2.61 -12.93 -3.80
N PRO A 48 -2.86 -14.15 -4.32
CA PRO A 48 -2.80 -15.36 -3.49
C PRO A 48 -1.40 -15.66 -2.94
N ILE A 49 -0.33 -15.32 -3.69
CA ILE A 49 1.06 -15.54 -3.26
C ILE A 49 1.37 -14.62 -2.06
N LEU A 50 0.94 -13.36 -2.14
CA LEU A 50 1.10 -12.39 -1.07
C LEU A 50 0.27 -12.76 0.17
N ASN A 51 -0.97 -13.23 -0.02
CA ASN A 51 -1.83 -13.67 1.07
C ASN A 51 -1.16 -14.76 1.92
N ASN A 52 -0.46 -15.70 1.28
CA ASN A 52 0.25 -16.78 1.96
C ASN A 52 1.51 -16.28 2.69
N LYS A 53 2.34 -15.46 2.03
CA LYS A 53 3.66 -15.09 2.58
C LYS A 53 3.66 -13.96 3.60
N ILE A 54 2.86 -12.93 3.39
CA ILE A 54 2.89 -11.70 4.20
C ILE A 54 1.59 -11.49 4.98
N GLY A 55 0.67 -12.47 4.94
CA GLY A 55 -0.63 -12.36 5.60
C GLY A 55 -1.46 -11.19 5.10
N PHE A 56 -1.23 -10.74 3.86
CA PHE A 56 -1.92 -9.60 3.23
C PHE A 56 -3.36 -9.96 2.86
N GLN A 57 -4.14 -10.46 3.81
CA GLN A 57 -5.56 -10.66 3.58
C GLN A 57 -6.23 -9.29 3.40
N LYS A 58 -7.18 -9.19 2.46
CA LYS A 58 -8.10 -8.04 2.35
C LYS A 58 -8.96 -7.95 3.61
N ARG A 59 -8.37 -7.56 4.73
CA ARG A 59 -9.07 -7.28 5.98
C ARG A 59 -9.74 -5.94 5.83
N LYS A 60 -11.02 -5.87 6.21
CA LYS A 60 -11.71 -4.59 6.23
C LYS A 60 -11.15 -3.77 7.39
N ILE A 61 -11.11 -2.45 7.23
CA ILE A 61 -10.65 -1.53 8.28
C ILE A 61 -11.43 -1.80 9.59
N PHE A 62 -12.71 -2.12 9.47
CA PHE A 62 -13.57 -2.48 10.60
C PHE A 62 -13.04 -3.68 11.42
N ASP A 63 -12.60 -4.75 10.75
CA ASP A 63 -12.10 -5.95 11.42
C ASP A 63 -10.83 -5.64 12.23
N VAL A 64 -9.95 -4.82 11.65
CA VAL A 64 -8.72 -4.36 12.32
C VAL A 64 -9.05 -3.51 13.53
N SER A 65 -9.97 -2.55 13.40
CA SER A 65 -10.40 -1.70 14.52
C SER A 65 -11.05 -2.50 15.64
N ARG A 66 -11.91 -3.48 15.32
CA ARG A 66 -12.55 -4.36 16.30
C ARG A 66 -11.52 -5.20 17.04
N ASN A 67 -10.52 -5.75 16.34
CA ASN A 67 -9.44 -6.51 16.96
C ASN A 67 -8.61 -5.65 17.92
N ILE A 68 -8.24 -4.43 17.53
CA ILE A 68 -7.52 -3.50 18.41
C ILE A 68 -8.37 -3.20 19.66
N GLN A 69 -9.66 -2.94 19.48
CA GLN A 69 -10.57 -2.68 20.59
C GLN A 69 -10.66 -3.88 21.56
N ALA A 70 -10.84 -5.09 21.02
CA ALA A 70 -10.88 -6.31 21.83
C ALA A 70 -9.56 -6.55 22.58
N CYS A 71 -8.41 -6.24 21.97
CA CYS A 71 -7.12 -6.30 22.65
C CYS A 71 -7.05 -5.31 23.82
N ILE A 72 -7.50 -4.06 23.62
CA ILE A 72 -7.55 -3.05 24.71
C ILE A 72 -8.47 -3.52 25.84
N GLU A 73 -9.69 -3.97 25.51
CA GLU A 73 -10.67 -4.47 26.49
C GLU A 73 -10.06 -5.62 27.32
N SER A 74 -9.40 -6.58 26.66
CA SER A 74 -8.73 -7.69 27.34
C SER A 74 -7.59 -7.26 28.27
N MET A 75 -6.86 -6.20 27.94
CA MET A 75 -5.79 -5.66 28.78
C MET A 75 -6.35 -4.97 30.02
N VAL A 76 -7.45 -4.23 29.85
CA VAL A 76 -8.16 -3.57 30.96
C VAL A 76 -8.70 -4.60 31.94
N GLU A 77 -9.38 -5.64 31.44
CA GLU A 77 -9.92 -6.73 32.27
C GLU A 77 -8.83 -7.44 33.07
N ARG A 78 -7.68 -7.71 32.44
CA ARG A 78 -6.55 -8.42 33.06
C ARG A 78 -5.63 -7.51 33.87
N LYS A 79 -5.88 -6.21 33.90
CA LYS A 79 -5.02 -5.18 34.52
C LYS A 79 -3.56 -5.27 34.05
N THR A 80 -3.35 -5.59 32.77
CA THR A 80 -2.03 -5.71 32.17
C THR A 80 -1.64 -4.42 31.47
N PHE A 81 -0.38 -4.01 31.60
CA PHE A 81 0.16 -2.89 30.84
C PHE A 81 0.30 -3.24 29.35
N GLY A 82 -0.02 -2.29 28.48
CA GLY A 82 0.13 -2.42 27.04
C GLY A 82 0.30 -1.07 26.37
N ALA A 83 0.80 -1.10 25.12
CA ALA A 83 1.02 0.09 24.32
C ALA A 83 0.55 -0.14 22.88
N ILE A 84 0.01 0.90 22.25
CA ILE A 84 -0.29 0.92 20.82
C ILE A 84 0.79 1.73 20.13
N ILE A 85 1.38 1.15 19.09
CA ILE A 85 2.41 1.80 18.29
C ILE A 85 1.89 1.95 16.87
N ALA A 86 1.89 3.18 16.36
CA ALA A 86 1.49 3.49 15.01
C ALA A 86 2.74 3.82 14.18
N PHE A 87 2.99 3.02 13.13
CA PHE A 87 4.07 3.26 12.17
C PHE A 87 3.50 3.69 10.83
N ASP A 88 4.13 4.67 10.19
CA ASP A 88 3.84 5.08 8.82
C ASP A 88 5.12 5.12 7.99
N PHE A 89 5.01 4.79 6.70
CA PHE A 89 6.14 4.76 5.78
C PHE A 89 6.14 6.02 4.91
N GLN A 90 7.18 6.86 5.04
CA GLN A 90 7.36 8.00 4.17
C GLN A 90 7.64 7.54 2.73
N LYS A 91 6.83 8.03 1.77
CA LYS A 91 6.98 7.74 0.32
C LYS A 91 7.20 6.24 0.05
N SER A 92 6.27 5.42 0.55
CA SER A 92 6.37 3.97 0.53
C SER A 92 6.39 3.34 -0.86
N PHE A 93 5.94 4.04 -1.91
CA PHE A 93 6.01 3.56 -3.30
C PHE A 93 7.34 3.91 -3.97
N ASP A 94 8.00 4.99 -3.54
CA ASP A 94 9.26 5.47 -4.15
C ASP A 94 10.49 4.77 -3.52
N SER A 95 10.38 4.34 -2.27
CA SER A 95 11.48 3.82 -1.45
C SER A 95 11.70 2.29 -1.56
N LYS A 96 11.05 1.60 -2.51
CA LYS A 96 11.09 0.13 -2.60
C LYS A 96 12.13 -0.36 -3.58
N SER A 97 12.93 -1.33 -3.14
CA SER A 97 13.88 -2.02 -4.00
C SER A 97 13.18 -3.08 -4.85
N HIS A 98 13.35 -2.99 -6.17
CA HIS A 98 12.79 -3.93 -7.13
C HIS A 98 13.30 -5.37 -6.91
N VAL A 99 14.56 -5.53 -6.49
CA VAL A 99 15.14 -6.85 -6.17
C VAL A 99 14.36 -7.53 -5.04
N HIS A 100 14.03 -6.78 -4.00
CA HIS A 100 13.28 -7.30 -2.86
C HIS A 100 11.83 -7.67 -3.24
N ILE A 101 11.18 -6.87 -4.10
CA ILE A 101 9.85 -7.17 -4.62
C ILE A 101 9.86 -8.49 -5.40
N MET A 102 10.84 -8.67 -6.31
CA MET A 102 10.94 -9.88 -7.11
C MET A 102 11.22 -11.12 -6.25
N ASN A 103 12.04 -11.00 -5.21
CA ASN A 103 12.30 -12.10 -4.26
C ASN A 103 11.07 -12.45 -3.41
N ALA A 104 10.23 -11.48 -3.07
CA ALA A 104 8.99 -11.75 -2.33
C ALA A 104 7.97 -12.54 -3.17
N ILE A 105 7.95 -12.33 -4.49
CA ILE A 105 6.99 -12.94 -5.42
C ILE A 105 7.43 -14.33 -5.91
N LYS A 106 8.73 -14.65 -5.91
CA LYS A 106 9.28 -15.99 -6.20
C LYS A 106 8.85 -17.01 -5.15
#